data_AF-A0A2S9DHV1-F1
#
_entry.id   AF-A0A2S9DHV1-F1
#
_cell.length_a   1.000
_cell.length_b   1.000
_cell.length_c   1.000
_cell.angle_alpha   90.00
_cell.angle_beta   90.00
_cell.angle_gamma   90.00
#
_symmetry.space_group_name_H-M   'P 1'
#
loop_
_entity.id
_entity.type
_entity.pdbx_description
1 polymer ?
#
loop_
_entity_poly.entity_id
_entity_poly.type
_entity_poly.pdbx_seq_one_letter_code
_entity_poly.pdbx_strand_id
1 'polypeptide(L)'
;MEIETLTSGLDVLSTTEQRATPYADSVRQLVGEAKARLLVPGHGGGPAVSERLTQLLGEPALNLDVTSMLWGVDRTASDGLKSARTLAASAYGARKTWFLTNGSSQGNRMALIALASRETDSHTR
;
A
#
# COMPACT_ATOMS: atom_id res chain seq x y z
N MET A 1 -33.18 20.82 19.11
CA MET A 1 -32.89 20.66 17.67
C MET A 1 -31.65 19.79 17.60
N GLU A 2 -31.87 18.48 17.64
CA GLU A 2 -30.82 17.48 17.58
C GLU A 2 -30.30 17.40 16.15
N ILE A 3 -28.99 17.50 15.98
CA ILE A 3 -28.34 17.06 14.75
C ILE A 3 -28.09 15.57 14.96
N GLU A 4 -29.13 14.78 14.70
CA GLU A 4 -29.04 13.33 14.69
C GLU A 4 -28.15 12.91 13.50
N THR A 5 -27.08 12.23 13.85
CA THR A 5 -25.96 11.79 13.02
C THR A 5 -26.40 10.95 11.82
N LEU A 6 -26.23 11.51 10.62
CA LEU A 6 -26.31 10.84 9.30
C LEU A 6 -25.13 9.87 9.02
N THR A 7 -24.45 9.36 10.06
CA THR A 7 -23.28 8.47 9.92
C THR A 7 -23.62 6.99 10.07
N SER A 8 -24.89 6.61 10.25
CA SER A 8 -25.31 5.23 10.52
C SER A 8 -25.02 4.21 9.40
N GLY A 9 -24.49 4.64 8.27
CA GLY A 9 -24.11 3.76 7.14
C GLY A 9 -22.62 3.74 6.77
N LEU A 10 -21.78 4.53 7.43
CA LEU A 10 -20.33 4.52 7.18
C LEU A 10 -19.63 4.01 8.44
N ASP A 11 -19.09 2.80 8.34
CA ASP A 11 -18.26 2.19 9.37
C ASP A 11 -16.91 2.93 9.42
N VAL A 12 -16.93 4.12 10.03
CA VAL A 12 -15.75 4.95 10.22
C VAL A 12 -14.99 4.38 11.41
N LEU A 13 -13.84 3.76 11.13
CA LEU A 13 -12.93 3.24 12.13
C LEU A 13 -12.49 4.36 13.07
N SER A 14 -12.16 4.02 14.31
CA SER A 14 -11.82 5.00 15.34
C SER A 14 -10.59 5.83 14.93
N THR A 15 -10.52 7.07 15.43
CA THR A 15 -9.36 7.95 15.22
C THR A 15 -8.04 7.31 15.66
N THR A 16 -8.08 6.43 16.66
CA THR A 16 -6.92 5.66 17.12
C THR A 16 -6.46 4.63 16.10
N GLU A 17 -7.39 3.88 15.49
CA GLU A 17 -7.07 2.92 14.42
C GLU A 17 -6.50 3.63 13.19
N GLN A 18 -6.99 4.83 12.89
CA GLN A 18 -6.49 5.65 11.77
C GLN A 18 -5.09 6.21 11.97
N ARG A 19 -4.47 6.07 13.16
CA ARG A 19 -3.05 6.39 13.37
C ARG A 19 -2.11 5.22 13.04
N ALA A 20 -2.63 4.03 12.76
CA ALA A 20 -1.81 2.88 12.41
C ALA A 20 -1.23 2.99 10.99
N THR A 21 -0.03 2.45 10.80
CA THR A 21 0.66 2.42 9.49
C THR A 21 1.00 1.00 9.04
N PRO A 22 0.01 0.09 8.97
CA PRO A 22 0.26 -1.34 8.90
C PRO A 22 1.17 -1.76 7.73
N TYR A 23 1.06 -1.12 6.56
CA TYR A 23 1.98 -1.43 5.45
C TYR A 23 3.42 -1.01 5.75
N ALA A 24 3.63 0.19 6.28
CA ALA A 24 4.97 0.66 6.64
C ALA A 24 5.56 -0.16 7.78
N ASP A 25 4.74 -0.55 8.75
CA ASP A 25 5.16 -1.36 9.90
C ASP A 25 5.53 -2.78 9.47
N SER A 26 4.78 -3.40 8.56
CA SER A 26 5.15 -4.69 7.95
C SER A 26 6.47 -4.63 7.19
N VAL A 27 6.73 -3.55 6.43
CA VAL A 27 8.03 -3.36 5.74
C VAL A 27 9.15 -3.20 6.77
N ARG A 28 8.96 -2.41 7.83
CA ARG A 28 9.95 -2.22 8.90
C ARG A 28 10.26 -3.53 9.64
N GLN A 29 9.24 -4.33 9.92
CA GLN A 29 9.42 -5.62 10.56
C GLN A 29 10.26 -6.55 9.67
N LEU A 30 9.91 -6.67 8.39
CA LEU A 30 10.64 -7.49 7.43
C LEU A 30 12.13 -7.14 7.39
N VAL A 31 12.47 -5.85 7.30
CA VAL A 31 13.87 -5.41 7.18
C VAL A 31 14.65 -5.60 8.48
N GLY A 32 13.98 -5.58 9.64
CA GLY A 32 14.60 -5.85 10.94
C GLY A 32 14.99 -7.32 11.14
N GLU A 33 14.29 -8.25 10.47
CA GLU A 33 14.55 -9.69 10.58
C GLU A 33 15.59 -10.19 9.55
N ALA A 34 15.79 -9.46 8.45
CA ALA A 34 16.60 -9.92 7.31
C ALA A 34 18.08 -9.51 7.42
N LYS A 35 19.01 -10.48 7.39
CA LYS A 35 20.46 -10.23 7.40
C LYS A 35 21.05 -9.87 6.02
N ALA A 36 20.55 -10.49 4.95
CA ALA A 36 20.92 -10.18 3.57
C ALA A 36 19.79 -10.63 2.64
N ARG A 37 19.42 -9.80 1.65
CA ARG A 37 18.37 -10.13 0.68
C ARG A 37 19.03 -10.55 -0.63
N LEU A 38 18.78 -11.80 -1.05
CA LEU A 38 19.24 -12.34 -2.33
C LEU A 38 18.20 -12.20 -3.45
N LEU A 39 17.15 -11.39 -3.21
CA LEU A 39 16.18 -10.97 -4.21
C LEU A 39 16.56 -9.59 -4.76
N VAL A 40 15.84 -9.17 -5.79
CA VAL A 40 15.83 -7.75 -6.19
C VAL A 40 15.28 -6.87 -5.07
N PRO A 41 15.68 -5.59 -5.01
CA PRO A 41 16.71 -4.94 -5.83
C PRO A 41 18.14 -5.39 -5.51
N GLY A 42 19.03 -5.39 -6.50
CA GLY A 42 20.38 -5.97 -6.40
C GLY A 42 21.34 -5.32 -5.42
N HIS A 43 20.96 -4.21 -4.78
CA HIS A 43 21.73 -3.63 -3.65
C HIS A 43 21.56 -4.43 -2.36
N GLY A 44 20.59 -5.35 -2.28
CA GLY A 44 20.47 -6.38 -1.23
C GLY A 44 20.08 -5.89 0.16
N GLY A 45 20.23 -4.60 0.48
CA GLY A 45 20.03 -4.07 1.83
C GLY A 45 21.02 -4.56 2.86
N GLY A 46 20.94 -3.91 4.02
CA GLY A 46 21.75 -4.20 5.19
C GLY A 46 23.24 -4.19 4.86
N PRO A 47 24.00 -5.16 5.38
CA PRO A 47 25.44 -5.26 5.15
C PRO A 47 25.86 -5.47 3.68
N ALA A 48 24.94 -5.87 2.79
CA ALA A 48 25.26 -6.12 1.38
C ALA A 48 25.31 -4.84 0.53
N VAL A 49 24.88 -3.70 1.08
CA VAL A 49 24.81 -2.42 0.35
C VAL A 49 26.20 -1.83 0.18
N SER A 50 26.52 -1.39 -1.04
CA SER A 50 27.75 -0.64 -1.34
C SER A 50 27.84 0.65 -0.51
N GLU A 51 29.01 0.88 0.09
CA GLU A 51 29.29 2.11 0.86
C GLU A 51 29.02 3.38 0.05
N ARG A 52 29.41 3.40 -1.23
CA ARG A 52 29.19 4.55 -2.11
C ARG A 52 27.69 4.84 -2.32
N LEU A 53 26.87 3.80 -2.38
CA LEU A 53 25.42 3.94 -2.52
C LEU A 53 24.80 4.42 -1.21
N THR A 54 25.26 3.89 -0.07
CA THR A 54 24.87 4.32 1.27
C THR A 54 25.18 5.80 1.50
N GLN A 55 26.35 6.28 1.08
CA GLN A 55 26.72 7.70 1.17
C GLN A 55 25.82 8.61 0.32
N LEU A 56 25.28 8.11 -0.79
CA LEU A 56 24.43 8.89 -1.70
C LEU A 56 22.97 8.95 -1.25
N LEU A 57 22.39 7.81 -0.85
CA LEU A 57 20.94 7.66 -0.62
C LEU A 57 20.57 7.47 0.85
N GLY A 58 21.54 7.15 1.69
CA GLY A 58 21.32 6.81 3.09
C GLY A 58 20.91 5.34 3.29
N GLU A 59 21.48 4.72 4.32
CA GLU A 59 21.20 3.33 4.69
C GLU A 59 19.70 3.05 4.95
N PRO A 60 18.94 3.92 5.67
CA PRO A 60 17.53 3.62 5.96
C PRO A 60 16.67 3.50 4.70
N ALA A 61 16.91 4.36 3.70
CA ALA A 61 16.16 4.31 2.44
C ALA A 61 16.46 3.02 1.66
N LEU A 62 17.72 2.62 1.59
CA LEU A 62 18.16 1.39 0.92
C LEU A 62 17.65 0.12 1.63
N ASN A 63 17.55 0.15 2.96
CA ASN A 63 16.97 -0.95 3.72
C ASN A 63 15.48 -1.10 3.45
N LEU A 64 14.74 0.00 3.35
CA LEU A 64 13.30 0.00 3.07
C LEU A 64 12.94 -0.27 1.61
N ASP A 65 13.89 -0.14 0.68
CA ASP A 65 13.71 -0.53 -0.72
C ASP A 65 13.70 -2.06 -0.84
N VAL A 66 12.48 -2.63 -0.82
CA VAL A 66 12.17 -4.05 -0.91
C VAL A 66 11.39 -4.32 -2.20
N THR A 67 11.54 -5.50 -2.76
CA THR A 67 10.64 -5.98 -3.82
C THR A 67 9.21 -6.13 -3.31
N SER A 68 8.26 -6.12 -4.25
CA SER A 68 6.88 -6.53 -3.98
C SER A 68 6.74 -8.06 -3.88
N MET A 69 5.53 -8.50 -3.52
CA MET A 69 5.15 -9.90 -3.37
C MET A 69 5.95 -10.61 -2.27
N LEU A 70 5.99 -10.00 -1.09
CA LEU A 70 6.57 -10.53 0.13
C LEU A 70 5.46 -10.94 1.11
N TRP A 71 5.61 -12.13 1.69
CA TRP A 71 4.68 -12.63 2.70
C TRP A 71 4.64 -11.69 3.90
N GLY A 72 3.44 -11.41 4.40
CA GLY A 72 3.22 -10.49 5.51
C GLY A 72 3.27 -9.00 5.14
N VAL A 73 3.69 -8.66 3.91
CA VAL A 73 3.74 -7.27 3.42
C VAL A 73 2.65 -7.02 2.38
N ASP A 74 2.69 -7.74 1.25
CA ASP A 74 1.79 -7.53 0.09
C ASP A 74 1.44 -8.82 -0.71
N ARG A 75 1.78 -10.02 -0.19
CA ARG A 75 1.48 -11.31 -0.87
C ARG A 75 0.24 -12.06 -0.38
N THR A 76 -0.61 -11.53 0.51
CA THR A 76 -1.78 -12.29 1.03
C THR A 76 -3.02 -11.46 1.31
N ALA A 77 -4.13 -12.14 1.58
CA ALA A 77 -5.36 -11.50 2.03
C ALA A 77 -5.32 -11.03 3.50
N SER A 78 -4.20 -11.12 4.21
CA SER A 78 -4.08 -10.72 5.63
C SER A 78 -2.78 -9.95 5.90
N ASP A 79 -2.29 -9.23 4.90
CA ASP A 79 -1.02 -8.50 4.95
C ASP A 79 -1.18 -7.00 5.26
N GLY A 80 -0.06 -6.33 5.52
CA GLY A 80 -0.02 -4.91 5.85
C GLY A 80 -0.65 -4.02 4.77
N LEU A 81 -0.52 -4.38 3.50
CA LEU A 81 -1.08 -3.62 2.37
C LEU A 81 -2.61 -3.65 2.37
N LYS A 82 -3.21 -4.82 2.61
CA LYS A 82 -4.68 -4.92 2.70
C LYS A 82 -5.20 -4.10 3.86
N SER A 83 -4.60 -4.23 5.04
CA SER A 83 -5.00 -3.47 6.24
C SER A 83 -4.89 -1.96 6.01
N ALA A 84 -3.81 -1.49 5.37
CA ALA A 84 -3.64 -0.09 5.02
C ALA A 84 -4.73 0.42 4.06
N ARG A 85 -5.12 -0.41 3.07
CA ARG A 85 -6.21 -0.06 2.13
C ARG A 85 -7.57 -0.03 2.82
N THR A 86 -7.85 -0.91 3.77
CA THR A 86 -9.07 -0.87 4.59
C THR A 86 -9.15 0.42 5.40
N LEU A 87 -8.07 0.78 6.09
CA LEU A 87 -8.00 2.04 6.85
C LEU A 87 -8.23 3.25 5.94
N ALA A 88 -7.55 3.28 4.78
CA ALA A 88 -7.75 4.35 3.79
C ALA A 88 -9.20 4.41 3.27
N ALA A 89 -9.82 3.25 2.99
CA ALA A 89 -11.21 3.22 2.53
C ALA A 89 -12.16 3.82 3.56
N SER A 90 -11.99 3.46 4.84
CA SER A 90 -12.76 4.03 5.94
C SER A 90 -12.51 5.53 6.10
N ALA A 91 -11.26 5.99 6.06
CA ALA A 91 -10.90 7.40 6.21
C ALA A 91 -11.50 8.30 5.13
N TYR A 92 -11.61 7.81 3.89
CA TYR A 92 -12.15 8.56 2.76
C TYR A 92 -13.65 8.28 2.49
N GLY A 93 -14.32 7.48 3.33
CA GLY A 93 -15.72 7.09 3.11
C GLY A 93 -15.94 6.32 1.80
N ALA A 94 -14.93 5.59 1.33
CA ALA A 94 -14.96 4.86 0.07
C ALA A 94 -15.22 3.37 0.29
N ARG A 95 -15.89 2.71 -0.66
CA ARG A 95 -16.08 1.25 -0.62
C ARG A 95 -14.77 0.48 -0.77
N LYS A 96 -13.82 1.01 -1.55
CA LYS A 96 -12.52 0.38 -1.81
C LYS A 96 -11.51 1.44 -2.21
N THR A 97 -10.26 1.24 -1.82
CA THR A 97 -9.13 2.06 -2.24
C THR A 97 -8.07 1.21 -2.92
N TRP A 98 -7.29 1.86 -3.78
CA TRP A 98 -6.12 1.31 -4.44
C TRP A 98 -4.97 2.29 -4.24
N PHE A 99 -3.78 1.76 -3.97
CA PHE A 99 -2.56 2.57 -3.86
C PHE A 99 -1.82 2.53 -5.19
N LEU A 100 -1.44 3.72 -5.67
CA LEU A 100 -0.81 3.92 -6.98
C LEU A 100 0.52 4.63 -6.77
N THR A 101 1.57 4.11 -7.41
CA THR A 101 2.93 4.70 -7.38
C THR A 101 3.23 5.56 -8.60
N ASN A 102 2.30 5.61 -9.57
CA ASN A 102 2.47 6.26 -10.87
C ASN A 102 1.58 7.52 -11.05
N GLY A 103 1.08 8.09 -9.93
CA GLY A 103 0.36 9.36 -9.91
C GLY A 103 -1.10 9.29 -10.38
N SER A 104 -1.82 10.40 -10.16
CA SER A 104 -3.26 10.51 -10.46
C SER A 104 -3.56 10.44 -11.96
N SER A 105 -2.66 10.88 -12.83
CA SER A 105 -2.83 10.78 -14.29
C SER A 105 -3.01 9.32 -14.74
N GLN A 106 -2.24 8.40 -14.18
CA GLN A 106 -2.40 6.98 -14.46
C GLN A 106 -3.63 6.41 -13.75
N GLY A 107 -3.96 6.90 -12.55
CA GLY A 107 -5.22 6.58 -11.88
C GLY A 107 -6.45 6.87 -12.74
N ASN A 108 -6.52 8.07 -13.33
CA ASN A 108 -7.60 8.47 -14.23
C ASN A 108 -7.66 7.56 -15.47
N ARG A 109 -6.49 7.27 -16.08
CA ARG A 109 -6.42 6.38 -17.25
C ARG A 109 -6.95 4.98 -16.92
N MET A 110 -6.55 4.40 -15.79
CA MET A 110 -7.02 3.07 -15.37
C MET A 110 -8.52 3.06 -15.07
N ALA A 111 -9.04 4.10 -14.42
CA ALA A 111 -10.47 4.21 -14.13
C ALA A 111 -11.30 4.23 -15.43
N LEU A 112 -10.87 5.02 -16.42
CA LEU A 112 -11.53 5.08 -17.73
C LEU A 112 -11.49 3.74 -18.46
N ILE A 113 -10.33 3.07 -18.51
CA ILE A 113 -10.20 1.75 -19.14
C ILE A 113 -11.14 0.73 -18.47
N ALA A 114 -11.16 0.70 -17.13
CA ALA A 114 -11.99 -0.24 -16.37
C ALA A 114 -13.49 0.02 -16.53
N LEU A 115 -13.91 1.28 -16.73
CA LEU A 115 -15.31 1.61 -17.01
C LEU A 115 -15.68 1.24 -18.45
N ALA A 116 -14.85 1.58 -19.42
CA ALA A 116 -15.08 1.28 -20.84
C ALA A 116 -15.16 -0.24 -21.10
N SER A 117 -14.32 -1.04 -20.44
CA SER A 117 -14.34 -2.49 -20.60
C SER A 117 -15.63 -3.14 -20.08
N ARG A 118 -16.35 -2.49 -19.16
CA ARG A 118 -17.63 -3.01 -18.65
C ARG A 118 -18.76 -2.82 -19.66
N GLU A 119 -18.70 -1.78 -20.50
CA GLU A 119 -19.70 -1.53 -21.54
C GLU A 119 -19.54 -2.47 -22.74
N THR A 120 -18.31 -2.89 -23.06
CA THR A 120 -18.09 -3.88 -24.13
C THR A 120 -18.61 -5.27 -23.75
N ASP A 121 -18.50 -5.65 -22.47
CA ASP A 121 -19.01 -6.94 -22.00
C ASP A 121 -20.56 -6.99 -21.98
N SER A 122 -21.24 -5.84 -21.91
CA SER A 122 -22.71 -5.77 -21.90
C SER A 122 -23.34 -5.77 -23.30
N HIS A 123 -22.57 -5.54 -24.36
CA HIS A 123 -23.05 -5.56 -25.76
C HIS A 123 -22.72 -6.86 -26.51
N THR A 124 -22.05 -7.80 -25.85
CA THR A 124 -21.68 -9.11 -26.42
C THR A 124 -22.45 -10.27 -25.76
N ARG A 125 -23.55 -9.98 -25.06
CA ARG A 125 -24.48 -10.96 -24.48
C ARG A 125 -25.90 -10.73 -24.97
#